data_AF-A0A9P7V1X1-F1
#
_entry.id   AF-A0A9P7V1X1-F1
#
_cell.length_a   1.000
_cell.length_b   1.000
_cell.length_c   1.000
_cell.angle_alpha   90.00
_cell.angle_beta   90.00
_cell.angle_gamma   90.00
#
_symmetry.space_group_name_H-M   'P 1'
#
loop_
_entity.id
_entity.type
_entity.pdbx_description
1 polymer ?
#
loop_
_entity_poly.entity_id
_entity_poly.type
_entity_poly.pdbx_seq_one_letter_code
_entity_poly.pdbx_strand_id
1 'polypeptide(L)'
;MDTDLLIGIVSSLLDSKLDADIILDALVQCNGDAQKAAARLNSGADTTPQVCDVGGGRKRRRGLQEWLEQGTSNKTSKSEEQGSSHNVNRGSSGPSVVRKPPSHSSKHPETVNLMNILHQPPPSKKKIPEQKPPLLLSNPTMIAKYTPCTLHLSVLPPELASKLFYTMQDASRSWKRNKWWLFDRVVESPHRTSFYARKTDGIADDSSWQQAAQFWYNGRPTDAPEVFPSPMEEACEIIEKIVNNELQKRPRLPLEWAGDGDPSGLLWRANVAASNCYEGRNESVGWHSDQVPLLLPAVLFV
;
A
#
# COMPACT_ATOMS: atom_id res chain seq x y z
N MET A 1 -9.72 6.54 -22.57
CA MET A 1 -10.07 5.11 -22.64
C MET A 1 -8.83 4.31 -22.25
N ASP A 2 -9.01 3.17 -21.58
CA ASP A 2 -7.90 2.27 -21.21
C ASP A 2 -7.31 1.63 -22.47
N THR A 3 -6.00 1.37 -22.48
CA THR A 3 -5.28 0.78 -23.63
C THR A 3 -5.79 -0.63 -23.93
N ASP A 4 -6.06 -1.41 -22.87
CA ASP A 4 -6.63 -2.76 -22.98
C ASP A 4 -8.04 -2.74 -23.57
N LEU A 5 -8.82 -1.70 -23.25
CA LEU A 5 -10.15 -1.50 -23.83
C LEU A 5 -10.07 -1.17 -25.32
N LEU A 6 -9.12 -0.33 -25.73
CA LEU A 6 -8.89 -0.02 -27.15
C LEU A 6 -8.45 -1.25 -27.93
N ILE A 7 -7.53 -2.05 -27.38
CA ILE A 7 -7.10 -3.31 -27.99
C ILE A 7 -8.27 -4.28 -28.11
N GLY A 8 -9.11 -4.40 -27.08
CA GLY A 8 -10.32 -5.22 -27.09
C GLY A 8 -11.34 -4.79 -28.16
N ILE A 9 -11.56 -3.47 -28.29
CA ILE A 9 -12.46 -2.91 -29.32
C ILE A 9 -11.91 -3.20 -30.72
N VAL A 10 -10.63 -2.95 -30.97
CA VAL A 10 -10.02 -3.25 -32.28
C VAL A 10 -10.10 -4.74 -32.56
N SER A 11 -9.73 -5.60 -31.60
CA SER A 11 -9.78 -7.07 -31.75
C SER A 11 -11.17 -7.59 -32.11
N SER A 12 -12.23 -6.96 -31.60
CA SER A 12 -13.62 -7.31 -31.93
C SER A 12 -14.03 -6.93 -33.36
N LEU A 13 -13.29 -6.03 -34.01
CA LEU A 13 -13.57 -5.51 -35.35
C LEU A 13 -12.69 -6.14 -36.44
N LEU A 14 -11.78 -7.05 -36.06
CA LEU A 14 -10.88 -7.73 -36.99
C LEU A 14 -11.51 -9.01 -37.52
N ASP A 15 -11.31 -9.28 -38.81
CA ASP A 15 -11.73 -10.53 -39.45
C ASP A 15 -10.82 -11.73 -39.08
N SER A 16 -9.63 -11.44 -38.53
CA SER A 16 -8.67 -12.44 -38.08
C SER A 16 -8.04 -12.06 -36.74
N LYS A 17 -7.64 -13.07 -35.96
CA LYS A 17 -6.99 -12.86 -34.67
C LYS A 17 -5.55 -12.39 -34.89
N LEU A 18 -5.26 -11.13 -34.58
CA LEU A 18 -3.92 -10.54 -34.61
C LEU A 18 -3.35 -10.39 -33.20
N ASP A 19 -2.02 -10.37 -33.11
CA ASP A 19 -1.31 -10.14 -31.84
C ASP A 19 -1.51 -8.71 -31.35
N ALA A 20 -1.55 -8.56 -30.02
CA ALA A 20 -1.79 -7.28 -29.36
C ALA A 20 -0.77 -6.19 -29.74
N ASP A 21 0.48 -6.58 -30.04
CA ASP A 21 1.54 -5.65 -30.45
C ASP A 21 1.26 -5.01 -31.82
N ILE A 22 0.68 -5.77 -32.75
CA ILE A 22 0.29 -5.29 -34.09
C ILE A 22 -0.89 -4.31 -33.97
N ILE A 23 -1.85 -4.66 -33.11
CA ILE A 23 -3.02 -3.81 -32.82
C ILE A 23 -2.59 -2.50 -32.17
N LEU A 24 -1.61 -2.57 -31.25
CA LEU A 24 -1.09 -1.40 -30.55
C LEU A 24 -0.35 -0.46 -31.51
N ASP A 25 0.45 -0.98 -32.44
CA ASP A 25 1.12 -0.17 -33.45
C ASP A 25 0.11 0.53 -34.39
N ALA A 26 -0.92 -0.19 -34.83
CA ALA A 26 -2.00 0.39 -35.63
C ALA A 26 -2.76 1.50 -34.89
N LEU A 27 -3.00 1.31 -33.58
CA LEU A 27 -3.62 2.33 -32.72
C LEU A 27 -2.73 3.57 -32.55
N VAL A 28 -1.41 3.41 -32.42
CA VAL A 28 -0.46 4.52 -32.37
C VAL A 28 -0.47 5.30 -33.69
N GLN A 29 -0.47 4.61 -34.83
CA GLN A 29 -0.53 5.24 -36.15
C GLN A 29 -1.88 5.93 -36.42
N CYS A 30 -2.97 5.48 -35.78
CA CYS A 30 -4.31 6.07 -35.93
C CYS A 30 -4.68 7.03 -34.79
N ASN A 31 -3.70 7.47 -33.99
CA ASN A 31 -3.89 8.41 -32.88
C ASN A 31 -4.97 7.97 -31.86
N GLY A 32 -5.06 6.65 -31.61
CA GLY A 32 -6.02 6.05 -30.68
C GLY A 32 -7.43 5.81 -31.23
N ASP A 33 -7.66 6.02 -32.54
CA ASP A 33 -8.95 5.75 -33.20
C ASP A 33 -9.09 4.26 -33.55
N ALA A 34 -9.91 3.53 -32.77
CA ALA A 34 -10.09 2.08 -32.91
C ALA A 34 -10.73 1.66 -34.25
N GLN A 35 -11.64 2.46 -34.79
CA GLN A 35 -12.31 2.13 -36.06
C GLN A 35 -11.35 2.26 -37.25
N LYS A 36 -10.54 3.32 -37.25
CA LYS A 36 -9.49 3.49 -38.27
C LYS A 36 -8.39 2.43 -38.17
N ALA A 37 -8.00 2.06 -36.96
CA ALA A 37 -7.03 0.99 -36.73
C ALA A 37 -7.53 -0.36 -37.27
N ALA A 38 -8.78 -0.74 -36.95
CA ALA A 38 -9.39 -1.96 -37.46
C ALA A 38 -9.53 -1.97 -38.99
N ALA A 39 -9.98 -0.85 -39.59
CA ALA A 39 -10.11 -0.73 -41.04
C ALA A 39 -8.75 -0.86 -41.76
N ARG A 40 -7.67 -0.30 -41.20
CA ARG A 40 -6.30 -0.48 -41.74
C ARG A 40 -5.82 -1.93 -41.64
N LEU A 41 -6.10 -2.59 -40.53
CA LEU A 41 -5.69 -3.99 -40.33
C LEU A 41 -6.48 -4.97 -41.21
N ASN A 42 -7.77 -4.72 -41.46
CA ASN A 42 -8.59 -5.54 -42.37
C ASN A 42 -8.31 -5.28 -43.85
N SER A 43 -7.86 -4.06 -44.22
CA SER A 43 -7.55 -3.72 -45.62
C SER A 43 -6.20 -4.27 -46.11
N GLY A 44 -5.42 -4.92 -45.24
CA GLY A 44 -4.14 -5.53 -45.62
C GLY A 44 -3.12 -4.54 -46.20
N ALA A 45 -3.27 -3.24 -45.92
CA ALA A 45 -2.43 -2.19 -46.48
C ALA A 45 -1.05 -2.18 -45.83
N ASP A 46 -0.14 -2.94 -46.46
CA ASP A 46 1.32 -2.91 -46.40
C ASP A 46 1.97 -2.65 -45.03
N THR A 47 2.44 -3.74 -44.43
CA THR A 47 3.43 -3.78 -43.36
C THR A 47 4.81 -3.40 -43.90
N THR A 48 5.04 -2.13 -44.26
CA THR A 48 6.39 -1.57 -44.40
C THR A 48 6.48 -0.17 -43.78
N PRO A 49 7.53 0.14 -43.00
CA PRO A 49 7.66 1.43 -42.34
C PRO A 49 8.04 2.51 -43.36
N GLN A 50 7.06 3.26 -43.84
CA GLN A 50 7.32 4.47 -44.62
C GLN A 50 7.65 5.62 -43.67
N VAL A 51 8.91 6.02 -43.69
CA VAL A 51 9.44 7.22 -43.03
C VAL A 51 8.74 8.43 -43.64
N CYS A 52 7.96 9.16 -42.83
CA CYS A 52 7.60 10.55 -43.11
C CYS A 52 8.12 11.43 -41.98
N ASP A 53 9.07 12.29 -42.36
CA ASP A 53 9.74 13.29 -41.57
C ASP A 53 8.78 14.46 -41.31
N VAL A 54 8.38 14.65 -40.04
CA VAL A 54 7.87 15.93 -39.55
C VAL A 54 8.46 16.17 -38.17
N GLY A 55 9.34 17.18 -38.11
CA GLY A 55 10.14 17.53 -36.95
C GLY A 55 9.36 17.79 -35.67
N GLY A 56 9.89 17.25 -34.58
CA GLY A 56 9.45 17.51 -33.21
C GLY A 56 10.25 16.64 -32.24
N GLY A 57 11.36 17.16 -31.74
CA GLY A 57 12.37 16.38 -31.01
C GLY A 57 11.84 15.56 -29.83
N ARG A 58 12.12 14.26 -29.84
CA ARG A 58 12.07 13.39 -28.66
C ARG A 58 13.30 12.50 -28.56
N LYS A 59 13.94 12.57 -27.38
CA LYS A 59 15.05 11.71 -26.91
C LYS A 59 14.77 10.24 -27.22
N ARG A 60 15.67 9.63 -28.00
CA ARG A 60 15.73 8.19 -28.27
C ARG A 60 15.87 7.44 -26.94
N ARG A 61 14.87 6.62 -26.57
CA ARG A 61 15.00 5.62 -25.51
C ARG A 61 15.91 4.51 -26.03
N ARG A 62 17.03 4.29 -25.34
CA ARG A 62 17.92 3.14 -25.58
C ARG A 62 17.18 1.84 -25.26
N GLY A 63 17.31 0.85 -26.14
CA GLY A 63 16.66 -0.45 -25.99
C GLY A 63 17.30 -1.29 -24.89
N LEU A 64 16.52 -2.22 -24.33
CA LEU A 64 16.92 -3.13 -23.26
C LEU A 64 18.18 -3.95 -23.62
N GLN A 65 18.33 -4.29 -24.91
CA GLN A 65 19.46 -5.02 -25.48
C GLN A 65 20.79 -4.25 -25.32
N GLU A 66 20.77 -2.93 -25.57
CA GLU A 66 21.95 -2.05 -25.50
C GLU A 66 22.42 -1.82 -24.05
N TRP A 67 21.52 -2.00 -23.08
CA TRP A 67 21.83 -1.96 -21.64
C TRP A 67 22.50 -3.26 -21.16
N LEU A 68 22.10 -4.41 -21.71
CA LEU A 68 22.64 -5.72 -21.36
C LEU A 68 24.09 -5.92 -21.84
N GLU A 69 24.47 -5.29 -22.96
CA GLU A 69 25.78 -5.51 -23.59
C GLU A 69 26.92 -4.64 -23.01
N GLN A 70 26.62 -3.60 -22.23
CA GLN A 70 27.63 -2.68 -21.67
C GLN A 70 28.34 -3.22 -20.39
N GLY A 71 28.03 -4.44 -19.95
CA GLY A 71 28.57 -5.01 -18.71
C GLY A 71 29.98 -5.62 -18.81
N THR A 72 30.55 -5.80 -19.99
CA THR A 72 31.79 -6.58 -20.15
C THR A 72 32.77 -5.95 -21.14
N SER A 73 33.61 -5.00 -20.69
CA SER A 73 35.02 -4.88 -21.12
C SER A 73 35.81 -3.74 -20.44
N ASN A 74 36.89 -4.16 -19.76
CA ASN A 74 38.24 -3.58 -19.60
C ASN A 74 38.55 -2.13 -19.13
N LYS A 75 39.28 -2.10 -17.99
CA LYS A 75 40.59 -1.45 -17.71
C LYS A 75 41.26 -0.58 -18.80
N THR A 76 41.64 0.65 -18.44
CA THR A 76 42.97 1.34 -18.58
C THR A 76 42.81 2.83 -18.15
N SER A 77 43.43 3.33 -17.06
CA SER A 77 44.77 3.92 -16.84
C SER A 77 44.97 5.42 -17.18
N LYS A 78 45.34 6.22 -16.15
CA LYS A 78 46.10 7.52 -16.12
C LYS A 78 45.49 8.72 -16.88
N SER A 79 45.54 9.99 -16.42
CA SER A 79 46.68 10.78 -15.91
C SER A 79 46.23 12.01 -15.09
N GLU A 80 47.16 12.52 -14.28
CA GLU A 80 47.15 13.77 -13.51
C GLU A 80 47.19 15.02 -14.40
N GLU A 81 46.73 16.17 -13.87
CA GLU A 81 47.37 17.46 -14.13
C GLU A 81 47.16 18.45 -12.96
N GLN A 82 48.27 19.06 -12.56
CA GLN A 82 48.43 20.04 -11.49
C GLN A 82 48.17 21.47 -12.01
N GLY A 83 47.65 22.34 -11.14
CA GLY A 83 47.65 23.80 -11.32
C GLY A 83 48.13 24.49 -10.06
N SER A 84 49.22 25.25 -10.18
CA SER A 84 50.03 25.88 -9.13
C SER A 84 49.81 27.41 -9.07
N SER A 85 50.37 28.03 -8.02
CA SER A 85 50.79 29.45 -7.86
C SER A 85 49.78 30.42 -7.21
N HIS A 86 50.14 31.38 -6.34
CA HIS A 86 51.40 32.04 -5.95
C HIS A 86 51.24 32.66 -4.52
N ASN A 87 52.26 32.63 -3.64
CA ASN A 87 53.28 33.67 -3.34
C ASN A 87 52.71 34.91 -2.59
N VAL A 88 53.27 35.45 -1.49
CA VAL A 88 54.49 36.29 -1.41
C VAL A 88 54.83 36.57 0.09
N ASN A 89 56.09 36.28 0.50
CA ASN A 89 57.10 37.15 1.17
C ASN A 89 56.73 37.93 2.47
N ARG A 90 57.57 38.17 3.50
CA ARG A 90 58.97 38.65 3.51
C ARG A 90 59.50 38.85 4.97
N GLY A 91 60.83 38.71 5.19
CA GLY A 91 61.65 39.42 6.21
C GLY A 91 61.98 38.68 7.53
N SER A 92 63.16 38.05 7.69
CA SER A 92 64.40 38.52 8.40
C SER A 92 64.16 39.15 9.79
N SER A 93 64.75 38.74 10.92
CA SER A 93 66.16 38.44 11.25
C SER A 93 66.24 37.77 12.65
N GLY A 94 67.29 36.98 12.94
CA GLY A 94 67.63 36.55 14.31
C GLY A 94 68.57 37.55 15.02
N PRO A 95 69.25 37.19 16.13
CA PRO A 95 69.02 36.12 17.10
C PRO A 95 69.02 36.63 18.57
N SER A 96 68.43 35.91 19.53
CA SER A 96 69.05 35.62 20.85
C SER A 96 68.06 35.08 21.87
N VAL A 97 68.58 34.12 22.62
CA VAL A 97 67.96 33.34 23.68
C VAL A 97 67.67 34.20 24.91
N VAL A 98 66.40 34.26 25.33
CA VAL A 98 66.02 34.60 26.71
C VAL A 98 64.96 33.61 27.20
N ARG A 99 65.15 33.19 28.45
CA ARG A 99 64.52 32.06 29.13
C ARG A 99 63.04 32.31 29.48
N LYS A 100 62.26 31.21 29.50
CA LYS A 100 60.82 31.09 29.86
C LYS A 100 60.48 31.68 31.24
N PRO A 101 59.21 32.11 31.44
CA PRO A 101 58.38 31.42 32.43
C PRO A 101 56.90 31.23 31.93
N PRO A 102 56.00 30.69 32.75
CA PRO A 102 55.27 29.44 32.50
C PRO A 102 54.03 29.58 31.61
N SER A 103 53.75 28.50 30.87
CA SER A 103 52.55 28.30 30.08
C SER A 103 51.30 28.08 30.95
N HIS A 104 50.48 29.11 31.11
CA HIS A 104 49.05 28.91 31.37
C HIS A 104 48.35 28.68 30.04
N SER A 105 48.25 27.42 29.63
CA SER A 105 47.33 27.02 28.56
C SER A 105 45.91 27.14 29.12
N SER A 106 45.27 28.29 28.95
CA SER A 106 43.82 28.38 28.98
C SER A 106 43.31 27.50 27.85
N LYS A 107 42.88 26.28 28.20
CA LYS A 107 42.12 25.42 27.30
C LYS A 107 40.81 26.16 27.03
N HIS A 108 40.75 26.92 25.95
CA HIS A 108 39.47 27.32 25.40
C HIS A 108 38.67 26.03 25.17
N PRO A 109 37.42 25.93 25.66
CA PRO A 109 36.59 24.78 25.35
C PRO A 109 36.47 24.74 23.83
N GLU A 110 36.84 23.61 23.23
CA GLU A 110 36.62 23.39 21.81
C GLU A 110 35.16 23.71 21.52
N THR A 111 34.95 24.75 20.71
CA THR A 111 33.62 25.14 20.27
C THR A 111 33.11 23.99 19.41
N VAL A 112 32.35 23.10 20.02
CA VAL A 112 31.72 21.99 19.32
C VAL A 112 30.75 22.62 18.33
N ASN A 113 31.10 22.58 17.05
CA ASN A 113 30.24 23.10 16.00
C ASN A 113 29.00 22.20 15.93
N LEU A 114 27.88 22.68 16.49
CA LEU A 114 26.60 21.98 16.53
C LEU A 114 26.13 21.51 15.15
N MET A 115 26.55 22.18 14.06
CA MET A 115 26.25 21.70 12.72
C MET A 115 26.92 20.35 12.46
N ASN A 116 28.17 20.13 12.87
CA ASN A 116 28.84 18.83 12.67
C ASN A 116 28.18 17.67 13.44
N ILE A 117 27.42 17.96 14.51
CA ILE A 117 26.64 16.95 15.26
C ILE A 117 25.26 16.74 14.65
N LEU A 118 24.67 17.80 14.08
CA LEU A 118 23.33 17.78 13.46
C LEU A 118 23.35 17.35 11.99
N HIS A 119 24.51 17.07 11.40
CA HIS A 119 24.59 16.54 10.04
C HIS A 119 23.96 15.15 10.00
N GLN A 120 23.03 14.97 9.07
CA GLN A 120 22.60 13.63 8.69
C GLN A 120 23.83 12.83 8.27
N PRO A 121 24.02 11.59 8.78
CA PRO A 121 25.13 10.76 8.35
C PRO A 121 25.09 10.65 6.82
N PRO A 122 26.26 10.64 6.15
CA PRO A 122 26.32 10.50 4.70
C PRO A 122 25.49 9.28 4.31
N PRO A 123 24.72 9.34 3.21
CA PRO A 123 23.80 8.27 2.84
C PRO A 123 24.61 6.99 2.73
N SER A 124 24.46 6.09 3.71
CA SER A 124 25.05 4.76 3.61
C SER A 124 24.48 4.17 2.33
N LYS A 125 25.34 3.55 1.52
CA LYS A 125 24.88 2.78 0.36
C LYS A 125 23.94 1.72 0.92
N LYS A 126 22.63 1.97 0.85
CA LYS A 126 21.61 1.06 1.34
C LYS A 126 21.83 -0.24 0.59
N LYS A 127 22.37 -1.25 1.27
CA LYS A 127 22.29 -2.62 0.77
C LYS A 127 20.79 -2.86 0.59
N ILE A 128 20.36 -2.96 -0.66
CA ILE A 128 19.00 -3.40 -0.97
C ILE A 128 18.87 -4.74 -0.25
N PRO A 129 17.99 -4.88 0.75
CA PRO A 129 17.80 -6.17 1.40
C PRO A 129 17.49 -7.17 0.30
N GLU A 130 18.13 -8.34 0.33
CA GLU A 130 17.76 -9.43 -0.57
C GLU A 130 16.25 -9.69 -0.40
N GLN A 131 15.47 -9.28 -1.39
CA GLN A 131 14.03 -9.48 -1.37
C GLN A 131 13.79 -10.97 -1.55
N LYS A 132 13.45 -11.65 -0.46
CA LYS A 132 12.92 -13.01 -0.53
C LYS A 132 11.66 -12.99 -1.39
N PRO A 133 11.42 -14.03 -2.21
CA PRO A 133 10.18 -14.13 -2.96
C PRO A 133 8.98 -14.11 -1.99
N PRO A 134 7.82 -13.57 -2.41
CA PRO A 134 6.63 -13.56 -1.57
C PRO A 134 6.21 -14.99 -1.25
N LEU A 135 5.88 -15.25 0.02
CA LEU A 135 5.34 -16.53 0.45
C LEU A 135 3.87 -16.63 0.03
N LEU A 136 3.57 -17.50 -0.93
CA LEU A 136 2.20 -17.74 -1.38
C LEU A 136 1.50 -18.76 -0.47
N LEU A 137 0.47 -18.34 0.24
CA LEU A 137 -0.35 -19.18 1.12
C LEU A 137 -1.73 -19.42 0.48
N SER A 138 -1.83 -20.41 -0.41
CA SER A 138 -3.01 -20.61 -1.28
C SER A 138 -4.14 -21.46 -0.68
N ASN A 139 -3.89 -22.18 0.42
CA ASN A 139 -4.89 -23.07 1.02
C ASN A 139 -4.88 -22.98 2.55
N PRO A 140 -5.95 -23.42 3.25
CA PRO A 140 -6.05 -23.34 4.70
C PRO A 140 -4.91 -24.03 5.45
N THR A 141 -4.41 -25.17 4.95
CA THR A 141 -3.31 -25.91 5.57
C THR A 141 -2.01 -25.11 5.57
N MET A 142 -1.71 -24.41 4.46
CA MET A 142 -0.55 -23.54 4.36
C MET A 142 -0.68 -22.34 5.31
N ILE A 143 -1.87 -21.73 5.39
CA ILE A 143 -2.11 -20.59 6.28
C ILE A 143 -1.89 -21.01 7.74
N ALA A 144 -2.54 -22.08 8.20
CA ALA A 144 -2.40 -22.58 9.57
C ALA A 144 -0.95 -22.99 9.94
N LYS A 145 -0.14 -23.39 8.95
CA LYS A 145 1.27 -23.75 9.17
C LYS A 145 2.17 -22.51 9.33
N TYR A 146 1.91 -21.45 8.58
CA TYR A 146 2.80 -20.30 8.46
C TYR A 146 2.32 -19.04 9.19
N THR A 147 1.07 -19.02 9.69
CA THR A 147 0.48 -17.89 10.42
C THR A 147 -0.33 -18.38 11.62
N PRO A 148 -0.59 -17.52 12.62
CA PRO A 148 -1.50 -17.83 13.73
C PRO A 148 -2.99 -17.76 13.34
N CYS A 149 -3.31 -17.70 12.04
CA CYS A 149 -4.66 -17.50 11.53
C CYS A 149 -5.21 -18.80 10.93
N THR A 150 -6.54 -18.92 10.88
CA THR A 150 -7.25 -19.96 10.14
C THR A 150 -7.95 -19.36 8.92
N LEU A 151 -8.15 -20.16 7.88
CA LEU A 151 -8.93 -19.77 6.70
C LEU A 151 -10.14 -20.67 6.58
N HIS A 152 -11.33 -20.07 6.68
CA HIS A 152 -12.62 -20.74 6.49
C HIS A 152 -13.23 -20.29 5.17
N LEU A 153 -13.44 -21.24 4.27
CA LEU A 153 -14.03 -20.99 2.96
C LEU A 153 -15.54 -21.23 3.02
N SER A 154 -16.30 -20.43 2.26
CA SER A 154 -17.76 -20.62 2.10
C SER A 154 -18.51 -20.71 3.43
N VAL A 155 -18.17 -19.80 4.35
CA VAL A 155 -18.75 -19.73 5.71
C VAL A 155 -20.27 -19.56 5.69
N LEU A 156 -20.79 -18.77 4.75
CA LEU A 156 -22.21 -18.45 4.65
C LEU A 156 -22.91 -19.36 3.62
N PRO A 157 -24.15 -19.80 3.90
CA PRO A 157 -25.01 -20.42 2.90
C PRO A 157 -25.13 -19.52 1.66
N PRO A 158 -25.13 -20.06 0.42
CA PRO A 158 -25.14 -19.25 -0.80
C PRO A 158 -26.33 -18.26 -0.89
N GLU A 159 -27.50 -18.67 -0.38
CA GLU A 159 -28.69 -17.83 -0.31
C GLU A 159 -28.47 -16.63 0.63
N LEU A 160 -27.97 -16.87 1.83
CA LEU A 160 -27.67 -15.83 2.81
C LEU A 160 -26.56 -14.90 2.30
N ALA A 161 -25.51 -15.45 1.71
CA ALA A 161 -24.42 -14.67 1.12
C ALA A 161 -24.94 -13.72 0.02
N SER A 162 -25.83 -14.22 -0.85
CA SER A 162 -26.44 -13.41 -1.91
C SER A 162 -27.35 -12.33 -1.35
N LYS A 163 -28.21 -12.67 -0.38
CA LYS A 163 -29.09 -11.73 0.32
C LYS A 163 -28.28 -10.62 0.98
N LEU A 164 -27.25 -10.99 1.75
CA LEU A 164 -26.34 -10.05 2.40
C LEU A 164 -25.63 -9.16 1.37
N PHE A 165 -25.10 -9.74 0.29
CA PHE A 165 -24.44 -8.97 -0.77
C PHE A 165 -25.36 -7.90 -1.35
N TYR A 166 -26.58 -8.23 -1.78
CA TYR A 166 -27.49 -7.26 -2.37
C TYR A 166 -27.95 -6.20 -1.36
N THR A 167 -28.18 -6.58 -0.10
CA THR A 167 -28.50 -5.63 0.97
C THR A 167 -27.35 -4.63 1.19
N MET A 168 -26.12 -5.13 1.30
CA MET A 168 -24.94 -4.30 1.53
C MET A 168 -24.57 -3.46 0.29
N GLN A 169 -24.81 -3.99 -0.91
CA GLN A 169 -24.60 -3.26 -2.15
C GLN A 169 -25.57 -2.07 -2.28
N ASP A 170 -26.84 -2.24 -1.91
CA ASP A 170 -27.80 -1.13 -1.90
C ASP A 170 -27.45 -0.11 -0.81
N ALA A 171 -27.18 -0.58 0.41
CA ALA A 171 -26.71 0.27 1.52
C ALA A 171 -25.45 1.05 1.15
N SER A 172 -24.53 0.43 0.39
CA SER A 172 -23.28 1.05 0.00
C SER A 172 -23.46 2.36 -0.74
N ARG A 173 -24.59 2.59 -1.43
CA ARG A 173 -24.89 3.81 -2.19
C ARG A 173 -24.83 5.08 -1.32
N SER A 174 -25.13 4.98 -0.02
CA SER A 174 -25.05 6.11 0.93
C SER A 174 -23.68 6.23 1.63
N TRP A 175 -22.80 5.25 1.47
CA TRP A 175 -21.51 5.22 2.18
C TRP A 175 -20.56 6.31 1.69
N LYS A 176 -19.67 6.74 2.59
CA LYS A 176 -18.73 7.83 2.36
C LYS A 176 -17.30 7.29 2.29
N ARG A 177 -16.44 8.00 1.56
CA ARG A 177 -14.99 7.78 1.64
C ARG A 177 -14.46 8.38 2.93
N ASN A 178 -13.67 7.60 3.66
CA ASN A 178 -13.11 8.04 4.92
C ASN A 178 -11.96 9.02 4.70
N LYS A 179 -11.79 10.03 5.56
CA LYS A 179 -10.69 11.00 5.50
C LYS A 179 -9.92 11.02 6.81
N TRP A 180 -8.60 10.96 6.75
CA TRP A 180 -7.74 11.00 7.92
C TRP A 180 -6.45 11.77 7.67
N TRP A 181 -5.71 12.05 8.74
CA TRP A 181 -4.41 12.70 8.66
C TRP A 181 -3.30 11.66 8.57
N LEU A 182 -2.48 11.74 7.53
CA LEU A 182 -1.28 10.93 7.35
C LEU A 182 -0.13 11.86 6.95
N PHE A 183 0.93 11.92 7.76
CA PHE A 183 2.08 12.82 7.57
C PHE A 183 1.68 14.30 7.37
N ASP A 184 0.86 14.83 8.27
CA ASP A 184 0.34 16.21 8.23
C ASP A 184 -0.42 16.56 6.94
N ARG A 185 -0.97 15.55 6.27
CA ARG A 185 -1.84 15.72 5.10
C ARG A 185 -3.16 14.99 5.32
N VAL A 186 -4.26 15.64 4.95
CA VAL A 186 -5.55 14.96 4.86
C VAL A 186 -5.50 14.06 3.63
N VAL A 187 -5.63 12.76 3.87
CA VAL A 187 -5.76 11.73 2.83
C VAL A 187 -7.18 11.16 2.88
N GLU A 188 -7.64 10.66 1.75
CA GLU A 188 -8.96 10.04 1.59
C GLU A 188 -8.78 8.56 1.21
N SER A 189 -9.63 7.71 1.75
CA SER A 189 -9.68 6.29 1.38
C SER A 189 -10.13 6.17 -0.07
N PRO A 190 -9.48 5.35 -0.91
CA PRO A 190 -9.98 5.13 -2.26
C PRO A 190 -11.32 4.35 -2.27
N HIS A 191 -11.65 3.61 -1.20
CA HIS A 191 -12.89 2.84 -1.06
C HIS A 191 -13.93 3.52 -0.16
N ARG A 192 -15.21 3.16 -0.33
CA ARG A 192 -16.30 3.62 0.53
C ARG A 192 -16.43 2.71 1.75
N THR A 193 -16.75 3.27 2.91
CA THR A 193 -16.87 2.51 4.16
C THR A 193 -18.09 2.94 4.96
N SER A 194 -18.62 2.02 5.77
CA SER A 194 -19.62 2.29 6.79
C SER A 194 -19.41 1.36 7.99
N PHE A 195 -19.85 1.82 9.15
CA PHE A 195 -19.80 1.06 10.39
C PHE A 195 -21.20 0.69 10.81
N TYR A 196 -21.34 -0.58 11.16
CA TYR A 196 -22.55 -1.12 11.73
C TYR A 196 -22.27 -1.57 13.17
N ALA A 197 -23.26 -1.43 14.04
CA ALA A 197 -23.23 -1.97 15.39
C ALA A 197 -24.52 -2.76 15.67
N ARG A 198 -24.41 -3.81 16.48
CA ARG A 198 -25.57 -4.58 16.89
C ARG A 198 -26.48 -3.74 17.79
N LYS A 199 -27.80 -3.88 17.65
CA LYS A 199 -28.78 -3.09 18.44
C LYS A 199 -28.68 -3.34 19.95
N THR A 200 -28.42 -4.60 20.30
CA THR A 200 -28.17 -5.05 21.67
C THR A 200 -26.94 -5.97 21.62
N ASP A 201 -26.12 -5.94 22.64
CA ASP A 201 -24.99 -6.86 22.86
C ASP A 201 -25.44 -8.31 23.18
N GLY A 202 -26.75 -8.55 23.17
CA GLY A 202 -27.37 -9.82 23.53
C GLY A 202 -27.21 -10.15 25.02
N ILE A 203 -26.92 -9.15 25.87
CA ILE A 203 -26.75 -9.29 27.32
C ILE A 203 -27.65 -8.28 28.06
N ALA A 204 -27.87 -7.07 27.54
CA ALA A 204 -28.82 -6.12 28.11
C ALA A 204 -29.65 -5.40 27.02
N ASP A 205 -30.91 -5.10 27.35
CA ASP A 205 -31.85 -4.35 26.49
C ASP A 205 -31.60 -2.83 26.57
N ASP A 206 -30.38 -2.44 26.96
CA ASP A 206 -30.03 -1.04 27.22
C ASP A 206 -29.35 -0.42 25.99
N SER A 207 -30.06 0.51 25.37
CA SER A 207 -29.62 1.30 24.20
C SER A 207 -28.36 2.16 24.42
N SER A 208 -27.82 2.18 25.64
CA SER A 208 -26.58 2.86 26.05
C SER A 208 -25.38 2.55 25.14
N TRP A 209 -25.26 1.31 24.63
CA TRP A 209 -24.15 0.93 23.76
C TRP A 209 -24.08 1.67 22.44
N GLN A 210 -25.22 2.09 21.86
CA GLN A 210 -25.22 2.85 20.60
C GLN A 210 -24.59 4.23 20.74
N GLN A 211 -24.69 4.84 21.94
CA GLN A 211 -24.01 6.11 22.26
C GLN A 211 -22.54 5.89 22.65
N ALA A 212 -22.22 4.77 23.30
CA ALA A 212 -20.82 4.38 23.57
C ALA A 212 -20.04 4.03 22.29
N ALA A 213 -20.74 3.53 21.27
CA ALA A 213 -20.22 3.24 19.93
C ALA A 213 -20.07 4.49 19.05
N GLN A 214 -20.19 5.70 19.60
CA GLN A 214 -19.83 6.92 18.88
C GLN A 214 -18.30 6.99 18.75
N PHE A 215 -17.79 6.22 17.78
CA PHE A 215 -16.38 5.93 17.63
C PHE A 215 -15.59 7.17 17.18
N TRP A 216 -14.43 7.38 17.80
CA TRP A 216 -13.39 8.30 17.32
C TRP A 216 -12.56 7.64 16.21
N TYR A 217 -13.11 7.46 15.02
CA TYR A 217 -12.35 6.85 13.94
C TYR A 217 -11.39 7.87 13.32
N ASN A 218 -10.10 7.52 13.22
CA ASN A 218 -9.06 8.37 12.62
C ASN A 218 -8.98 9.80 13.18
N GLY A 219 -9.24 9.96 14.48
CA GLY A 219 -9.15 11.26 15.16
C GLY A 219 -10.33 12.19 14.89
N ARG A 220 -11.48 11.67 14.44
CA ARG A 220 -12.74 12.44 14.30
C ARG A 220 -13.91 11.70 14.95
N PRO A 221 -14.87 12.42 15.56
CA PRO A 221 -16.13 11.83 15.96
C PRO A 221 -16.89 11.38 14.70
N THR A 222 -17.35 10.14 14.70
CA THR A 222 -18.18 9.59 13.62
C THR A 222 -19.66 9.69 14.03
N ASP A 223 -20.55 9.71 13.04
CA ASP A 223 -21.98 9.53 13.29
C ASP A 223 -22.22 8.17 13.98
N ALA A 224 -23.32 8.04 14.72
CA ALA A 224 -23.66 6.78 15.36
C ALA A 224 -23.76 5.66 14.30
N PRO A 225 -23.16 4.48 14.55
CA PRO A 225 -23.16 3.39 13.58
C PRO A 225 -24.58 2.91 13.29
N GLU A 226 -24.82 2.49 12.05
CA GLU A 226 -26.11 1.92 11.65
C GLU A 226 -26.32 0.56 12.34
N VAL A 227 -27.58 0.20 12.57
CA VAL A 227 -27.90 -1.12 13.14
C VAL A 227 -27.65 -2.20 12.09
N PHE A 228 -27.21 -3.38 12.53
CA PHE A 228 -27.05 -4.55 11.65
C PHE A 228 -28.34 -4.82 10.85
N PRO A 229 -28.28 -4.87 9.51
CA PRO A 229 -29.40 -5.34 8.72
C PRO A 229 -29.63 -6.85 8.98
N SER A 230 -30.87 -7.32 8.82
CA SER A 230 -31.23 -8.73 9.12
C SER A 230 -30.29 -9.78 8.51
N PRO A 231 -29.86 -9.68 7.22
CA PRO A 231 -28.91 -10.65 6.66
C PRO A 231 -27.53 -10.62 7.32
N MET A 232 -27.11 -9.47 7.84
CA MET A 232 -25.83 -9.34 8.56
C MET A 232 -25.94 -9.99 9.93
N GLU A 233 -27.06 -9.83 10.62
CA GLU A 233 -27.33 -10.50 11.91
C GLU A 233 -27.33 -12.03 11.75
N GLU A 234 -28.05 -12.56 10.76
CA GLU A 234 -28.05 -13.99 10.41
C GLU A 234 -26.64 -14.51 10.10
N ALA A 235 -25.82 -13.72 9.38
CA ALA A 235 -24.43 -14.06 9.09
C ALA A 235 -23.56 -14.08 10.35
N CYS A 236 -23.73 -13.10 11.25
CA CYS A 236 -23.02 -13.02 12.51
C CYS A 236 -23.24 -14.26 13.38
N GLU A 237 -24.47 -14.78 13.48
CA GLU A 237 -24.74 -16.01 14.24
C GLU A 237 -23.94 -17.22 13.74
N ILE A 238 -23.76 -17.34 12.42
CA ILE A 238 -22.99 -18.42 11.80
C ILE A 238 -21.50 -18.23 12.08
N ILE A 239 -21.02 -17.00 11.90
CA ILE A 239 -19.61 -16.64 12.10
C ILE A 239 -19.21 -16.81 13.57
N GLU A 240 -20.02 -16.36 14.52
CA GLU A 240 -19.78 -16.53 15.94
C GLU A 240 -19.63 -18.00 16.32
N LYS A 241 -20.49 -18.89 15.83
CA LYS A 241 -20.37 -20.34 16.08
C LYS A 241 -19.03 -20.87 15.57
N ILE A 242 -18.63 -20.49 14.36
CA ILE A 242 -17.37 -20.96 13.77
C ILE A 242 -16.16 -20.41 14.54
N VAL A 243 -16.14 -19.12 14.83
CA VAL A 243 -15.04 -18.47 15.56
C VAL A 243 -14.91 -19.06 16.96
N ASN A 244 -16.01 -19.23 17.70
CA ASN A 244 -15.97 -19.86 19.03
C ASN A 244 -15.48 -21.31 18.97
N ASN A 245 -15.92 -22.09 17.97
CA ASN A 245 -15.42 -23.45 17.77
C ASN A 245 -13.90 -23.49 17.49
N GLU A 246 -13.36 -22.52 16.74
CA GLU A 246 -11.91 -22.42 16.52
C GLU A 246 -11.16 -21.97 17.78
N LEU A 247 -11.71 -21.01 18.53
CA LEU A 247 -11.11 -20.50 19.76
C LEU A 247 -11.00 -21.60 20.83
N GLN A 248 -11.96 -22.52 20.90
CA GLN A 248 -11.93 -23.66 21.81
C GLN A 248 -10.81 -24.68 21.51
N LYS A 249 -10.26 -24.71 20.28
CA LYS A 249 -9.20 -25.66 19.91
C LYS A 249 -7.83 -25.29 20.47
N ARG A 250 -7.67 -24.06 20.94
CA ARG A 250 -6.40 -23.55 21.45
C ARG A 250 -6.53 -23.09 22.90
N PRO A 251 -5.43 -23.11 23.67
CA PRO A 251 -5.42 -22.42 24.95
C PRO A 251 -5.62 -20.91 24.74
N ARG A 252 -6.36 -20.30 25.67
CA ARG A 252 -6.53 -18.85 25.75
C ARG A 252 -5.18 -18.18 26.01
N LEU A 253 -4.89 -17.09 25.32
CA LEU A 253 -3.69 -16.30 25.59
C LEU A 253 -3.89 -15.46 26.87
N PRO A 254 -2.83 -15.17 27.65
CA PRO A 254 -2.97 -14.52 28.96
C PRO A 254 -3.73 -13.18 28.96
N LEU A 255 -3.62 -12.40 27.88
CA LEU A 255 -4.23 -11.07 27.73
C LEU A 255 -5.48 -11.08 26.83
N GLU A 256 -5.97 -12.26 26.46
CA GLU A 256 -7.14 -12.39 25.60
C GLU A 256 -8.42 -12.20 26.42
N TRP A 257 -9.32 -11.36 25.92
CA TRP A 257 -10.62 -11.12 26.55
C TRP A 257 -11.45 -12.42 26.57
N ALA A 258 -12.04 -12.76 27.71
CA ALA A 258 -12.66 -14.06 27.95
C ALA A 258 -14.19 -14.07 27.79
N GLY A 259 -14.82 -12.96 27.45
CA GLY A 259 -16.29 -12.83 27.56
C GLY A 259 -16.74 -12.33 28.92
N ASP A 260 -17.93 -11.73 28.97
CA ASP A 260 -18.61 -11.44 30.23
C ASP A 260 -19.37 -12.68 30.70
N GLY A 261 -18.84 -13.34 31.74
CA GLY A 261 -19.64 -14.17 32.64
C GLY A 261 -19.97 -15.62 32.23
N ASP A 262 -19.37 -16.18 31.17
CA ASP A 262 -19.52 -17.63 30.92
C ASP A 262 -18.45 -18.43 31.70
N PRO A 263 -18.83 -19.25 32.69
CA PRO A 263 -17.90 -20.14 33.38
C PRO A 263 -17.29 -21.22 32.47
N SER A 264 -17.81 -21.41 31.24
CA SER A 264 -17.38 -22.44 30.29
C SER A 264 -16.16 -22.06 29.42
N GLY A 265 -15.77 -20.78 29.39
CA GLY A 265 -14.59 -20.32 28.64
C GLY A 265 -14.86 -19.15 27.69
N LEU A 266 -13.96 -19.00 26.71
CA LEU A 266 -13.88 -17.85 25.82
C LEU A 266 -15.12 -17.75 24.90
N LEU A 267 -15.96 -16.74 25.10
CA LEU A 267 -17.12 -16.46 24.25
C LEU A 267 -16.92 -15.17 23.46
N TRP A 268 -16.62 -15.32 22.17
CA TRP A 268 -16.51 -14.24 21.20
C TRP A 268 -17.86 -13.94 20.55
N ARG A 269 -18.22 -12.65 20.43
CA ARG A 269 -19.49 -12.17 19.85
C ARG A 269 -19.29 -10.97 18.96
N ALA A 270 -19.66 -11.05 17.68
CA ALA A 270 -19.55 -9.92 16.76
C ALA A 270 -20.48 -8.78 17.19
N ASN A 271 -19.93 -7.63 17.58
CA ASN A 271 -20.73 -6.48 18.02
C ASN A 271 -20.65 -5.28 17.08
N VAL A 272 -19.59 -5.21 16.26
CA VAL A 272 -19.32 -4.16 15.30
C VAL A 272 -18.88 -4.79 13.99
N ALA A 273 -19.37 -4.24 12.87
CA ALA A 273 -18.92 -4.59 11.54
C ALA A 273 -18.42 -3.35 10.79
N ALA A 274 -17.15 -3.38 10.39
CA ALA A 274 -16.58 -2.40 9.47
C ALA A 274 -16.76 -2.92 8.04
N SER A 275 -17.66 -2.29 7.28
CA SER A 275 -18.01 -2.71 5.92
C SER A 275 -17.30 -1.84 4.89
N ASN A 276 -16.63 -2.47 3.92
CA ASN A 276 -15.87 -1.78 2.89
C ASN A 276 -16.39 -2.14 1.49
N CYS A 277 -16.61 -1.14 0.64
CA CYS A 277 -17.04 -1.32 -0.74
C CYS A 277 -15.90 -0.92 -1.69
N TYR A 278 -15.42 -1.91 -2.45
CA TYR A 278 -14.42 -1.75 -3.50
C TYR A 278 -15.07 -1.94 -4.87
N GLU A 279 -15.20 -0.86 -5.65
CA GLU A 279 -15.90 -0.87 -6.94
C GLU A 279 -14.99 -1.21 -8.12
N GLY A 280 -13.67 -1.10 -7.94
CA GLY A 280 -12.72 -1.36 -9.02
C GLY A 280 -11.31 -1.63 -8.56
N ARG A 281 -10.47 -2.04 -9.51
CA ARG A 281 -9.07 -2.46 -9.27
C ARG A 281 -8.17 -1.38 -8.63
N ASN A 282 -8.58 -0.12 -8.71
CA ASN A 282 -7.82 1.02 -8.17
C ASN A 282 -8.19 1.32 -6.71
N GLU A 283 -9.18 0.62 -6.14
CA GLU A 283 -9.57 0.78 -4.75
C GLU A 283 -8.91 -0.30 -3.90
N SER A 284 -8.19 0.11 -2.85
CA SER A 284 -7.41 -0.79 -2.00
C SER A 284 -7.30 -0.23 -0.58
N VAL A 285 -6.71 -1.00 0.31
CA VAL A 285 -6.23 -0.52 1.62
C VAL A 285 -4.71 -0.64 1.62
N GLY A 286 -4.02 0.42 2.08
CA GLY A 286 -2.57 0.38 2.24
C GLY A 286 -2.12 -0.60 3.33
N TRP A 287 -0.82 -0.84 3.44
CA TRP A 287 -0.26 -1.62 4.54
C TRP A 287 -0.61 -0.98 5.89
N HIS A 288 -1.31 -1.71 6.73
CA HIS A 288 -1.73 -1.28 8.05
C HIS A 288 -1.86 -2.47 9.00
N SER A 289 -2.07 -2.16 10.27
CA SER A 289 -2.57 -3.10 11.28
C SER A 289 -3.82 -2.46 11.87
N ASP A 290 -4.83 -3.27 12.15
CA ASP A 290 -6.04 -2.77 12.80
C ASP A 290 -5.67 -2.15 14.15
N GLN A 291 -5.96 -0.86 14.31
CA GLN A 291 -5.59 -0.14 15.52
C GLN A 291 -6.64 -0.38 16.61
N VAL A 292 -6.16 -0.89 17.74
CA VAL A 292 -6.92 -1.37 18.91
C VAL A 292 -7.74 -0.34 19.70
N PRO A 293 -7.59 1.01 19.64
CA PRO A 293 -8.32 1.87 20.58
C PRO A 293 -9.85 1.74 20.53
N LEU A 294 -10.42 1.19 19.45
CA LEU A 294 -11.87 1.03 19.24
C LEU A 294 -12.27 -0.40 18.87
N LEU A 295 -11.32 -1.34 18.86
CA LEU A 295 -11.64 -2.75 18.79
C LEU A 295 -12.13 -3.15 20.19
N LEU A 296 -13.42 -2.93 20.46
CA LEU A 296 -14.09 -3.81 21.42
C LEU A 296 -13.82 -5.26 20.99
N PRO A 297 -13.69 -6.21 21.92
CA PRO A 297 -13.01 -7.50 21.73
C PRO A 297 -13.54 -8.45 20.63
N ALA A 298 -14.42 -8.00 19.74
CA ALA A 298 -14.98 -8.79 18.67
C ALA A 298 -15.47 -7.95 17.46
N VAL A 299 -14.53 -7.58 16.60
CA VAL A 299 -14.85 -6.92 15.33
C VAL A 299 -14.94 -7.94 14.21
N LEU A 300 -16.04 -7.86 13.46
CA LEU A 300 -16.23 -8.57 12.21
C LEU A 300 -15.79 -7.69 11.04
N PHE A 301 -14.94 -8.22 10.18
CA PHE A 301 -14.68 -7.65 8.86
C PHE A 301 -15.51 -8.43 7.84
N VAL A 302 -16.48 -7.75 7.22
CA VAL A 302 -17.29 -8.28 6.11
C VAL A 302 -16.86 -7.59 4.82
#